data_AF-A0A3L6QS86-F1
#
_entry.id   AF-A0A3L6QS86-F1
#
_cell.length_a   1.000
_cell.length_b   1.000
_cell.length_c   1.000
_cell.angle_alpha   90.00
_cell.angle_beta   90.00
_cell.angle_gamma   90.00
#
_symmetry.space_group_name_H-M   'P 1'
#
loop_
_entity.id
_entity.type
_entity.pdbx_description
1 polymer ?
#
loop_
_entity_poly.entity_id
_entity_poly.type
_entity_poly.pdbx_seq_one_letter_code
_entity_poly.pdbx_strand_id
1 'polypeptide(L)'
;MRFHGTYFGEDVAINVLNSKNLNQKVWNEFRKNSTKWISGGNLFDFLHNEHNVLDLPMLVKFALDVCRGMSYLHQNGIIHGDLKSANLLMDKNHVVKVANFGLARFHDQEGVITAETVTYRWMAPEVINNQAYGTKADVYSFAIVL
;
A
#
# COMPACT_ATOMS: atom_id res chain seq x y z
N MET A 1 8.50 13.50 3.69
CA MET A 1 8.47 12.98 5.08
C MET A 1 8.62 11.47 4.99
N ARG A 2 9.63 10.86 5.60
CA ARG A 2 9.74 9.38 5.68
C ARG A 2 8.93 8.91 6.88
N PHE A 3 8.04 7.95 6.66
CA PHE A 3 7.44 7.22 7.76
C PHE A 3 8.15 5.87 7.87
N HIS A 4 9.21 5.84 8.68
CA HIS A 4 9.65 4.59 9.29
C HIS A 4 8.85 4.48 10.59
N GLY A 5 7.78 3.69 10.55
CA GLY A 5 6.90 3.49 11.69
C GLY A 5 7.16 2.13 12.33
N THR A 6 6.97 2.03 13.63
CA THR A 6 6.82 0.74 14.30
C THR A 6 5.37 0.55 14.71
N TYR A 7 4.79 -0.63 14.48
CA TYR A 7 3.47 -1.02 14.94
C TYR A 7 3.63 -2.19 15.90
N PHE A 8 3.27 -2.00 17.17
CA PHE A 8 3.52 -2.98 18.25
C PHE A 8 4.98 -3.47 18.33
N GLY A 9 5.96 -2.60 18.03
CA GLY A 9 7.38 -2.94 18.06
C GLY A 9 7.92 -3.63 16.81
N GLU A 10 7.08 -3.91 15.81
CA GLU A 10 7.51 -4.40 14.49
C GLU A 10 7.67 -3.24 13.49
N ASP A 11 8.75 -3.27 12.69
CA ASP A 11 9.00 -2.27 11.64
C ASP A 11 7.97 -2.35 10.51
N VAL A 12 7.05 -1.41 10.47
CA VAL A 12 6.10 -1.22 9.36
C VAL A 12 6.68 -0.15 8.44
N ALA A 13 7.27 -0.57 7.31
CA ALA A 13 7.80 0.40 6.36
C ALA A 13 6.63 0.91 5.51
N ILE A 14 6.36 2.21 5.63
CA ILE A 14 5.30 2.91 4.93
C ILE A 14 5.92 3.93 4.02
N ASN A 15 5.67 3.75 2.74
CA ASN A 15 6.44 4.41 1.71
C ASN A 15 5.75 5.67 1.18
N VAL A 16 5.50 6.68 2.01
CA VAL A 16 4.84 7.92 1.57
C VAL A 16 5.60 8.58 0.42
N LEU A 17 4.96 8.62 -0.75
CA LEU A 17 5.43 9.19 -2.00
C LEU A 17 4.61 10.43 -2.31
N ASN A 18 5.08 11.58 -1.86
CA ASN A 18 4.81 12.82 -2.57
C ASN A 18 6.15 13.38 -3.06
N SER A 19 6.40 13.23 -4.36
CA SER A 19 7.63 13.67 -5.02
C SER A 19 7.82 15.18 -4.97
N LYS A 20 6.76 15.96 -4.72
CA LYS A 20 6.84 17.43 -4.70
C LYS A 20 7.49 17.99 -3.43
N ASN A 21 7.63 17.18 -2.36
CA ASN A 21 8.15 17.62 -1.05
C ASN A 21 9.35 16.79 -0.54
N LEU A 22 10.00 16.00 -1.39
CA LEU A 22 11.13 15.16 -0.98
C LEU A 22 12.46 15.77 -1.45
N ASN A 23 13.34 16.05 -0.49
CA ASN A 23 14.73 16.40 -0.76
C ASN A 23 15.43 15.23 -1.50
N GLN A 24 16.31 15.55 -2.47
CA GLN A 24 17.01 14.60 -3.35
C GLN A 24 17.81 13.51 -2.59
N LYS A 25 18.37 13.83 -1.42
CA LYS A 25 19.11 12.90 -0.55
C LYS A 25 18.17 11.88 0.08
N VAL A 26 17.01 12.33 0.57
CA VAL A 26 15.97 11.45 1.12
C VAL A 26 15.41 10.55 0.01
N TRP A 27 15.27 11.05 -1.22
CA TRP A 27 14.88 10.28 -2.39
C TRP A 27 15.89 9.20 -2.79
N ASN A 28 17.18 9.53 -2.77
CA ASN A 28 18.25 8.58 -3.13
C ASN A 28 18.41 7.47 -2.09
N GLU A 29 18.37 7.80 -0.81
CA GLU A 29 18.39 6.77 0.23
C GLU A 29 17.07 5.95 0.25
N PHE A 30 15.93 6.56 -0.11
CA PHE A 30 14.67 5.84 -0.30
C PHE A 30 14.86 4.81 -1.39
N ARG A 31 15.33 5.22 -2.58
CA ARG A 31 15.53 4.33 -3.73
C ARG A 31 16.49 3.19 -3.39
N LYS A 32 17.55 3.46 -2.62
CA LYS A 32 18.51 2.46 -2.14
C LYS A 32 17.88 1.41 -1.22
N ASN A 33 16.93 1.81 -0.36
CA ASN A 33 16.20 0.90 0.52
C ASN A 33 15.03 0.21 -0.20
N SER A 34 14.33 0.89 -1.11
CA SER A 34 13.28 0.33 -1.98
C SER A 34 13.78 -0.88 -2.77
N THR A 35 15.01 -0.85 -3.27
CA THR A 35 15.60 -1.98 -4.01
C THR A 35 15.65 -3.28 -3.18
N LYS A 36 15.83 -3.19 -1.85
CA LYS A 36 15.79 -4.35 -0.95
C LYS A 36 14.39 -4.97 -0.85
N TRP A 37 13.34 -4.14 -0.97
CA TRP A 37 11.93 -4.57 -0.93
C TRP A 37 11.36 -4.89 -2.32
N ILE A 38 12.03 -4.46 -3.39
CA ILE A 38 11.67 -4.77 -4.79
C ILE A 38 12.32 -6.10 -5.22
N SER A 39 13.27 -6.66 -4.46
CA SER A 39 13.96 -7.89 -4.85
C SER A 39 13.03 -9.10 -4.99
N GLY A 40 11.90 -9.14 -4.28
CA GLY A 40 10.87 -10.18 -4.42
C GLY A 40 9.72 -9.79 -5.36
N GLY A 41 9.76 -8.61 -5.98
CA GLY A 41 8.69 -8.11 -6.84
C GLY A 41 7.47 -7.62 -6.08
N ASN A 42 6.35 -7.48 -6.79
CA ASN A 42 5.05 -7.15 -6.21
C ASN A 42 4.20 -8.42 -6.04
N LEU A 43 3.17 -8.34 -5.18
CA LEU A 43 2.31 -9.48 -4.89
C LEU A 43 1.47 -9.90 -6.11
N PHE A 44 1.13 -8.97 -7.02
CA PHE A 44 0.42 -9.32 -8.26
C PHE A 44 1.22 -10.33 -9.09
N ASP A 45 2.50 -10.04 -9.36
CA ASP A 45 3.38 -10.93 -10.13
C ASP A 45 3.62 -12.26 -9.40
N PHE A 46 3.75 -12.22 -8.07
CA PHE A 46 3.91 -13.42 -7.25
C PHE A 46 2.70 -14.36 -7.37
N LEU A 47 1.48 -13.81 -7.29
CA LEU A 47 0.23 -14.58 -7.36
C LEU A 47 -0.07 -15.15 -8.75
N HIS A 48 0.40 -14.49 -9.81
CA HIS A 48 0.16 -14.93 -11.20
C HIS A 48 1.27 -15.83 -11.76
N ASN A 49 2.28 -16.16 -10.96
CA ASN A 49 3.32 -17.10 -11.34
C ASN A 49 2.90 -18.52 -10.94
N GLU A 50 2.65 -19.38 -11.94
CA GLU A 50 2.20 -20.77 -11.76
C GLU A 50 3.17 -21.66 -10.97
N HIS A 51 4.43 -21.24 -10.82
CA HIS A 51 5.42 -21.97 -10.02
C HIS A 51 5.35 -21.64 -8.52
N ASN A 52 4.64 -20.58 -8.14
CA ASN A 52 4.47 -20.21 -6.75
C ASN A 52 3.26 -20.93 -6.15
N VAL A 53 3.44 -21.51 -4.96
CA VAL A 53 2.35 -22.11 -4.20
C VAL A 53 2.00 -21.16 -3.06
N LEU A 54 0.76 -20.68 -3.06
CA LEU A 54 0.21 -19.91 -1.95
C LEU A 54 -0.60 -20.84 -1.05
N ASP A 55 0.03 -21.31 0.02
CA ASP A 55 -0.68 -22.07 1.05
C ASP A 55 -1.42 -21.14 2.03
N LEU A 56 -2.33 -21.71 2.82
CA LEU A 56 -3.12 -20.94 3.80
C LEU A 56 -2.23 -20.20 4.81
N PRO A 57 -1.16 -20.79 5.38
CA PRO A 57 -0.24 -20.06 6.26
C PRO A 57 0.40 -18.83 5.61
N MET A 58 0.86 -18.95 4.35
CA MET A 58 1.45 -17.84 3.62
C MET A 58 0.42 -16.76 3.29
N LEU A 59 -0.79 -17.15 2.87
CA LEU A 59 -1.90 -16.22 2.65
C LEU A 59 -2.23 -15.42 3.91
N VAL A 60 -2.37 -16.10 5.06
CA VAL A 60 -2.63 -15.45 6.35
C VAL A 60 -1.50 -14.51 6.74
N LYS A 61 -0.23 -14.91 6.53
CA LYS A 61 0.93 -14.05 6.76
C LYS A 61 0.86 -12.78 5.92
N PHE A 62 0.57 -12.89 4.62
CA PHE A 62 0.47 -11.74 3.72
C PHE A 62 -0.68 -10.83 4.10
N ALA A 63 -1.84 -11.39 4.43
CA ALA A 63 -2.99 -10.63 4.91
C ALA A 63 -2.65 -9.83 6.17
N LEU A 64 -1.96 -10.45 7.14
CA LEU A 64 -1.55 -9.80 8.38
C LEU A 64 -0.55 -8.67 8.14
N ASP A 65 0.45 -8.89 7.29
CA ASP A 65 1.44 -7.88 6.91
C ASP A 65 0.77 -6.64 6.29
N VAL A 66 -0.17 -6.86 5.36
CA VAL A 66 -0.95 -5.78 4.74
C VAL A 66 -1.85 -5.08 5.76
N CYS A 67 -2.56 -5.83 6.61
CA CYS A 67 -3.40 -5.27 7.67
C CYS A 67 -2.60 -4.38 8.63
N ARG A 68 -1.40 -4.80 9.04
CA ARG A 68 -0.51 -4.00 9.91
C ARG A 68 -0.10 -2.69 9.24
N GLY A 69 0.27 -2.75 7.95
CA GLY A 69 0.53 -1.58 7.12
C GLY A 69 -0.63 -0.59 7.08
N MET A 70 -1.82 -1.08 6.72
CA MET A 70 -3.02 -0.26 6.60
C MET A 70 -3.51 0.28 7.96
N SER A 71 -3.43 -0.53 9.02
CA SER A 71 -3.80 -0.11 10.37
C SER A 71 -2.95 1.07 10.84
N TYR A 72 -1.63 1.02 10.61
CA TYR A 72 -0.77 2.16 10.92
C TYR A 72 -1.19 3.41 10.14
N LEU A 73 -1.46 3.29 8.83
CA LEU A 73 -1.88 4.43 8.00
C LEU A 73 -3.16 5.07 8.54
N HIS A 74 -4.17 4.24 8.80
CA HIS A 74 -5.47 4.68 9.27
C HIS A 74 -5.38 5.34 10.66
N GLN A 75 -4.53 4.83 11.56
CA GLN A 75 -4.27 5.43 12.87
C GLN A 75 -3.59 6.81 12.77
N ASN A 76 -2.83 7.06 11.69
CA ASN A 76 -2.22 8.36 11.41
C ASN A 76 -3.11 9.26 10.52
N GLY A 77 -4.37 8.88 10.32
CA GLY A 77 -5.32 9.64 9.51
C GLY A 77 -5.01 9.64 8.01
N ILE A 78 -4.21 8.69 7.52
CA ILE A 78 -3.79 8.58 6.12
C ILE A 78 -4.69 7.56 5.41
N ILE A 79 -5.30 7.97 4.31
CA ILE A 79 -6.00 7.12 3.35
C ILE A 79 -5.00 6.74 2.26
N HIS A 80 -4.90 5.46 1.90
CA HIS A 80 -4.00 5.00 0.84
C HIS A 80 -4.53 5.34 -0.56
N GLY A 81 -5.80 5.02 -0.83
CA GLY A 81 -6.52 5.43 -2.05
C GLY A 81 -6.21 4.63 -3.32
N ASP A 82 -5.13 3.83 -3.34
CA ASP A 82 -4.78 2.92 -4.47
C ASP A 82 -4.34 1.54 -3.98
N LEU A 83 -5.01 0.96 -2.98
CA LEU A 83 -4.59 -0.34 -2.46
C LEU A 83 -4.93 -1.45 -3.47
N LYS A 84 -3.89 -2.15 -3.97
CA LYS A 84 -4.00 -3.30 -4.90
C LYS A 84 -2.77 -4.18 -4.81
N SER A 85 -2.84 -5.43 -5.25
CA SER A 85 -1.73 -6.39 -5.17
C SER A 85 -0.45 -5.93 -5.90
N ALA A 86 -0.58 -5.13 -6.96
CA ALA A 86 0.57 -4.51 -7.65
C ALA A 86 1.29 -3.44 -6.80
N ASN A 87 0.59 -2.85 -5.82
CA ASN A 87 1.12 -1.87 -4.87
C ASN A 87 1.54 -2.51 -3.53
N LEU A 88 1.60 -3.84 -3.48
CA LEU A 88 2.12 -4.60 -2.34
C LEU A 88 3.48 -5.18 -2.74
N LEU A 89 4.56 -4.73 -2.13
CA LEU A 89 5.92 -5.18 -2.44
C LEU A 89 6.35 -6.28 -1.47
N MET A 90 7.18 -7.20 -1.97
CA MET A 90 7.64 -8.34 -1.21
C MET A 90 9.17 -8.39 -1.15
N ASP A 91 9.73 -8.61 0.03
CA ASP A 91 11.16 -8.91 0.16
C ASP A 91 11.49 -10.39 -0.04
N LYS A 92 12.79 -10.71 -0.01
CA LYS A 92 13.31 -12.08 -0.15
C LYS A 92 12.85 -13.07 0.94
N ASN A 93 12.28 -12.59 2.04
CA ASN A 93 11.80 -13.39 3.16
C ASN A 93 10.25 -13.50 3.16
N HIS A 94 9.61 -13.16 2.04
CA HIS A 94 8.16 -13.13 1.89
C HIS A 94 7.48 -12.22 2.93
N VAL A 95 8.09 -11.08 3.26
CA VAL A 95 7.44 -10.02 4.05
C VAL A 95 6.80 -9.04 3.08
N VAL A 96 5.50 -8.77 3.25
CA VAL A 96 4.74 -7.89 2.37
C VAL A 96 4.67 -6.48 2.96
N LYS A 97 4.83 -5.46 2.12
CA LYS A 97 4.77 -4.04 2.52
C LYS A 97 3.91 -3.23 1.56
N VAL A 98 3.10 -2.32 2.14
CA VAL A 98 2.27 -1.39 1.37
C VAL A 98 3.17 -0.33 0.72
N ALA A 99 2.99 -0.13 -0.58
CA ALA A 99 3.77 0.79 -1.41
C ALA A 99 2.88 1.65 -2.31
N ASN A 100 3.50 2.58 -3.04
CA ASN A 100 2.84 3.46 -4.00
C ASN A 100 1.72 4.35 -3.43
N PHE A 101 2.15 5.39 -2.72
CA PHE A 101 1.30 6.36 -2.03
C PHE A 101 0.97 7.58 -2.90
N GLY A 102 1.03 7.46 -4.23
CA GLY A 102 0.81 8.58 -5.13
C GLY A 102 -0.60 9.19 -5.03
N LEU A 103 -1.56 8.43 -4.52
CA LEU A 103 -2.94 8.85 -4.24
C LEU A 103 -3.26 8.96 -2.75
N ALA A 104 -2.25 8.79 -1.88
CA ALA A 104 -2.44 8.83 -0.45
C ALA A 104 -2.65 10.27 0.03
N ARG A 105 -3.54 10.45 1.00
CA ARG A 105 -3.89 11.77 1.56
C ARG A 105 -4.38 11.66 2.99
N PHE A 106 -4.45 12.79 3.69
CA PHE A 106 -5.04 12.84 5.02
C PHE A 106 -6.58 12.88 4.94
N HIS A 107 -7.24 12.33 5.96
CA HIS A 107 -8.69 12.25 6.07
C HIS A 107 -9.39 13.63 6.06
N ASP A 108 -8.68 14.69 6.44
CA ASP A 108 -9.16 16.07 6.45
C ASP A 108 -9.04 16.79 5.10
N GLN A 109 -8.42 16.15 4.10
CA GLN A 109 -8.28 16.68 2.75
C GLN A 109 -9.38 16.09 1.86
N GLU A 110 -10.44 16.88 1.62
CA GLU A 110 -11.39 16.63 0.54
C GLU A 110 -10.64 16.67 -0.79
N GLY A 111 -10.51 15.52 -1.44
CA GLY A 111 -9.80 15.37 -2.70
C GLY A 111 -10.71 14.71 -3.73
N VAL A 112 -10.94 15.41 -4.84
CA VAL A 112 -11.55 14.83 -6.04
C VAL A 112 -10.49 13.99 -6.74
N ILE A 113 -10.67 12.66 -6.82
CA ILE A 113 -9.85 11.83 -7.69
C ILE A 113 -10.34 12.05 -9.12
N THR A 114 -9.45 12.46 -10.01
CA THR A 114 -9.73 12.55 -11.45
C THR A 114 -9.71 11.15 -12.08
N ALA A 115 -10.73 10.85 -12.89
CA ALA A 115 -11.00 9.54 -13.48
C ALA A 115 -9.88 8.94 -14.36
N GLU A 116 -8.89 9.73 -14.75
CA GLU A 116 -7.82 9.34 -15.68
C GLU A 116 -6.72 8.46 -15.04
N THR A 117 -6.69 8.32 -13.71
CA THR A 117 -5.65 7.55 -12.98
C THR A 117 -6.16 6.26 -12.35
N VAL A 118 -7.41 5.88 -12.63
CA VAL A 118 -8.19 5.00 -11.77
C VAL A 118 -8.20 3.55 -12.24
N THR A 119 -7.79 2.63 -11.35
CA THR A 119 -8.01 1.19 -11.53
C THR A 119 -9.30 0.76 -10.82
N TYR A 120 -10.44 0.87 -11.49
CA TYR A 120 -11.77 0.69 -10.90
C TYR A 120 -12.00 -0.62 -10.13
N ARG A 121 -11.26 -1.70 -10.45
CA ARG A 121 -11.51 -3.05 -9.90
C ARG A 121 -11.35 -3.14 -8.37
N TRP A 122 -10.50 -2.31 -7.78
CA TRP A 122 -10.22 -2.31 -6.33
C TRP A 122 -10.95 -1.20 -5.58
N MET A 123 -11.76 -0.38 -6.25
CA MET A 123 -12.37 0.80 -5.64
C MET A 123 -13.70 0.49 -4.99
N ALA A 124 -13.91 1.09 -3.81
CA ALA A 124 -15.19 1.08 -3.13
C ALA A 124 -16.25 1.82 -3.97
N PRO A 125 -17.53 1.41 -3.90
CA PRO A 125 -18.60 2.00 -4.71
C PRO A 125 -18.76 3.52 -4.48
N GLU A 126 -18.56 4.01 -3.27
CA GLU A 126 -18.58 5.44 -2.96
C GLU A 126 -17.47 6.22 -3.68
N VAL A 127 -16.30 5.60 -3.89
CA VAL A 127 -15.19 6.20 -4.64
C VAL A 127 -15.54 6.28 -6.12
N ILE A 128 -16.13 5.21 -6.68
CA ILE A 128 -16.56 5.16 -8.08
C ILE A 128 -17.64 6.21 -8.36
N ASN A 129 -18.52 6.44 -7.38
CA ASN A 129 -19.62 7.41 -7.48
C ASN A 129 -19.19 8.85 -7.17
N ASN A 130 -17.88 9.14 -7.04
CA ASN A 130 -17.34 10.44 -6.65
C ASN A 130 -17.97 11.00 -5.36
N GLN A 131 -18.34 10.13 -4.43
CA GLN A 131 -18.84 10.51 -3.11
C GLN A 131 -17.67 10.74 -2.15
N ALA A 132 -17.93 11.44 -1.05
CA ALA A 132 -16.95 11.57 0.02
C ALA A 132 -16.57 10.20 0.58
N TYR A 133 -15.28 9.93 0.74
CA TYR A 133 -14.78 8.65 1.22
C TYR A 133 -13.60 8.82 2.18
N GLY A 134 -13.53 7.89 3.13
CA GLY A 134 -12.51 7.84 4.17
C GLY A 134 -11.70 6.55 4.12
N THR A 135 -11.13 6.17 5.26
CA THR A 135 -10.33 4.94 5.43
C THR A 135 -11.11 3.66 5.10
N LYS A 136 -12.44 3.68 5.13
CA LYS A 136 -13.31 2.54 4.75
C LYS A 136 -13.19 2.14 3.28
N ALA A 137 -12.83 3.08 2.40
CA ALA A 137 -12.55 2.75 1.00
C ALA A 137 -11.35 1.81 0.86
N ASP A 138 -10.29 2.02 1.66
CA ASP A 138 -9.13 1.12 1.67
C ASP A 138 -9.47 -0.27 2.23
N VAL A 139 -10.42 -0.35 3.17
CA VAL A 139 -10.90 -1.63 3.72
C VAL A 139 -11.61 -2.44 2.63
N TYR A 140 -12.40 -1.77 1.78
CA TYR A 140 -12.98 -2.41 0.60
C TYR A 140 -11.90 -2.90 -0.35
N SER A 141 -10.91 -2.06 -0.69
CA SER A 141 -9.81 -2.44 -1.56
C SER A 141 -9.02 -3.64 -1.01
N PHE A 142 -8.81 -3.70 0.31
CA PHE A 142 -8.20 -4.84 0.98
C PHE A 142 -9.01 -6.13 0.79
N ALA A 143 -10.33 -6.06 0.88
CA ALA A 143 -11.21 -7.21 0.65
C ALA A 143 -11.17 -7.72 -0.80
N ILE A 144 -10.81 -6.89 -1.78
CA ILE A 144 -10.60 -7.31 -3.19
C ILE A 144 -9.20 -7.91 -3.40
N VAL A 145 -8.23 -7.55 -2.55
CA VAL A 145 -6.87 -8.13 -2.59
C VAL A 145 -6.84 -9.54 -1.98
N LEU A 146 -7.66 -9.78 -0.96
CA LEU A 146 -7.88 -11.11 -0.37
C LEU A 146 -8.65 -12.03 -1.33
#